data_AF-A0A258KLR2-F1
#
_entry.id   AF-A0A258KLR2-F1
#
_cell.length_a   1.000
_cell.length_b   1.000
_cell.length_c   1.000
_cell.angle_alpha   90.00
_cell.angle_beta   90.00
_cell.angle_gamma   90.00
#
_symmetry.space_group_name_H-M   'P 1'
#
loop_
_entity.id
_entity.type
_entity.pdbx_description
1 polymer ?
#
loop_
_entity_poly.entity_id
_entity_poly.type
_entity_poly.pdbx_seq_one_letter_code
_entity_poly.pdbx_strand_id
1 'polypeptide(L)'
;MSKNMNLTLKVWRQKNADTKGKFVTYQADHVSPDMSFLEMLDVVNEDLTKNGDDPIHFDHDCREGICGACSLHINGRPHGPKHGITTCQLHMRSFNDNDTVVIEPWRAEAFPVIRDLA
;
A
#
# COMPACT_ATOMS: atom_id res chain seq x y z
N MET A 1 20.48 -13.99 -5.86
CA MET A 1 19.36 -13.66 -4.96
C MET A 1 19.52 -12.21 -4.58
N SER A 2 18.55 -11.37 -4.95
CA SER A 2 18.52 -9.96 -4.54
C SER A 2 18.36 -9.90 -3.01
N LYS A 3 19.03 -8.95 -2.36
CA LYS A 3 18.93 -8.76 -0.91
C LYS A 3 17.51 -8.26 -0.59
N ASN A 4 16.82 -8.89 0.36
CA ASN A 4 15.55 -8.37 0.87
C ASN A 4 15.77 -7.03 1.58
N MET A 5 14.74 -6.18 1.56
CA MET A 5 14.76 -4.85 2.16
C MET A 5 13.81 -4.75 3.34
N ASN A 6 14.06 -3.81 4.25
CA ASN A 6 13.11 -3.43 5.29
C ASN A 6 12.59 -2.03 5.00
N LEU A 7 11.29 -1.82 5.15
CA LEU A 7 10.63 -0.55 4.86
C LEU A 7 9.78 -0.12 6.04
N THR A 8 9.76 1.18 6.30
CA THR A 8 8.79 1.78 7.22
C THR A 8 7.59 2.28 6.43
N LEU A 9 6.42 1.70 6.65
CA LEU A 9 5.19 2.11 5.97
C LEU A 9 4.39 3.06 6.85
N LYS A 10 4.13 4.27 6.37
CA LYS A 10 3.18 5.21 6.96
C LYS A 10 1.86 5.13 6.19
N VAL A 11 0.92 4.38 6.73
CA VAL A 11 -0.33 4.05 6.05
C VAL A 11 -1.49 4.84 6.65
N TRP A 12 -2.28 5.47 5.79
CA TRP A 12 -3.54 6.07 6.23
C TRP A 12 -4.51 4.97 6.67
N ARG A 13 -4.97 5.06 7.93
CA ARG A 13 -5.99 4.19 8.51
C ARG A 13 -7.23 5.01 8.84
N GLN A 14 -8.39 4.48 8.46
CA GLN A 14 -9.69 5.11 8.69
C GLN A 14 -10.75 4.02 8.79
N LYS A 15 -11.49 3.99 9.90
CA LYS A 15 -12.44 2.91 10.18
C LYS A 15 -13.62 2.90 9.20
N ASN A 16 -14.14 4.09 8.90
CA ASN A 16 -15.24 4.31 7.97
C ASN A 16 -15.28 5.79 7.48
N ALA A 17 -16.18 6.12 6.56
CA ALA A 17 -16.39 7.47 6.01
C ALA A 17 -16.69 8.56 7.07
N ASP A 18 -17.24 8.19 8.22
CA ASP A 18 -17.62 9.13 9.30
C ASP A 18 -16.50 9.38 10.32
N THR A 19 -15.39 8.62 10.23
CA THR A 19 -14.27 8.72 11.16
C THR A 19 -13.12 9.51 10.57
N LYS A 20 -12.48 10.36 11.39
CA LYS A 20 -11.23 11.01 10.99
C LYS A 20 -10.13 9.96 10.87
N GLY A 21 -9.58 9.80 9.67
CA GLY A 21 -8.42 8.96 9.47
C GLY A 21 -7.14 9.54 10.08
N LYS A 22 -6.13 8.69 10.21
CA LYS A 22 -4.81 9.01 10.75
C LYS A 22 -3.74 8.14 10.10
N PHE A 23 -2.50 8.59 10.10
CA PHE A 23 -1.39 7.72 9.74
C PHE A 23 -1.04 6.77 10.87
N VAL A 24 -0.84 5.50 10.53
CA VAL A 24 -0.28 4.46 11.39
C VAL A 24 0.99 3.94 10.74
N THR A 25 1.99 3.61 11.56
CA THR A 25 3.29 3.15 11.07
C THR A 25 3.41 1.64 11.24
N TYR A 26 3.82 0.95 10.19
CA TYR A 26 4.10 -0.49 10.17
C TYR A 26 5.53 -0.74 9.70
N GLN A 27 6.14 -1.81 10.17
CA GLN A 27 7.38 -2.33 9.58
C GLN A 27 7.02 -3.40 8.56
N ALA A 28 7.59 -3.29 7.37
CA ALA A 28 7.57 -4.33 6.36
C ALA A 28 8.99 -4.88 6.25
N ASP A 29 9.23 -5.95 6.99
CA ASP A 29 10.53 -6.59 7.07
C ASP A 29 10.68 -7.65 5.97
N HIS A 30 11.91 -7.89 5.55
CA HIS A 30 12.25 -8.96 4.60
C HIS A 30 11.50 -8.90 3.26
N VAL A 31 11.15 -7.71 2.79
CA VAL A 31 10.46 -7.50 1.51
C VAL A 31 11.38 -7.87 0.36
N SER A 32 10.92 -8.80 -0.49
CA SER A 32 11.65 -9.16 -1.71
C SER A 32 11.52 -8.02 -2.74
N PRO A 33 12.61 -7.61 -3.41
CA PRO A 33 12.54 -6.62 -4.49
C PRO A 33 11.67 -7.04 -5.68
N ASP A 34 11.38 -8.34 -5.81
CA ASP A 34 10.56 -8.91 -6.87
C ASP A 34 9.06 -8.98 -6.53
N MET A 35 8.68 -8.70 -5.28
CA MET A 35 7.27 -8.50 -4.93
C MET A 35 6.73 -7.25 -5.64
N SER A 36 5.47 -7.32 -6.04
CA SER A 36 4.63 -6.16 -6.28
C SER A 36 4.33 -5.41 -4.98
N PHE A 37 3.88 -4.17 -5.11
CA PHE A 37 3.49 -3.35 -3.99
C PHE A 37 2.30 -3.95 -3.21
N LEU A 38 1.36 -4.58 -3.93
CA LEU A 38 0.21 -5.23 -3.30
C LEU A 38 0.61 -6.50 -2.56
N GLU A 39 1.52 -7.32 -3.11
CA GLU A 39 2.04 -8.50 -2.38
C GLU A 39 2.78 -8.10 -1.10
N MET A 40 3.50 -6.98 -1.12
CA MET A 40 4.12 -6.44 0.09
C MET A 40 3.06 -6.05 1.14
N LEU A 41 1.95 -5.43 0.73
CA LEU A 41 0.83 -5.14 1.63
C LEU A 41 0.11 -6.41 2.11
N ASP A 42 0.01 -7.45 1.29
CA ASP A 42 -0.55 -8.74 1.70
C ASP A 42 0.27 -9.37 2.83
N VAL A 43 1.61 -9.36 2.72
CA VAL A 43 2.51 -9.86 3.79
C VAL A 43 2.33 -9.06 5.08
N VAL A 44 2.27 -7.73 5.01
CA VAL A 44 2.00 -6.89 6.18
C VAL A 44 0.63 -7.21 6.79
N ASN A 45 -0.39 -7.43 5.96
CA ASN A 45 -1.73 -7.79 6.41
C ASN A 45 -1.78 -9.17 7.06
N GLU A 46 -1.01 -10.14 6.57
CA GLU A 46 -0.88 -11.44 7.20
C GLU A 46 -0.33 -11.31 8.62
N ASP A 47 0.70 -10.47 8.82
CA ASP A 47 1.31 -10.27 10.13
C ASP A 47 0.38 -9.51 11.09
N LEU A 48 -0.35 -8.50 10.61
CA LEU A 48 -1.41 -7.84 11.38
C LEU A 48 -2.47 -8.85 11.84
N THR A 49 -2.94 -9.69 10.91
CA THR A 49 -3.96 -10.70 11.20
C THR A 49 -3.46 -11.72 12.23
N LYS A 50 -2.20 -12.18 12.12
CA LYS A 50 -1.59 -13.09 13.10
C LYS A 50 -1.50 -12.46 14.50
N ASN A 51 -1.32 -11.15 14.58
CA ASN A 51 -1.29 -10.40 15.84
C ASN A 51 -2.68 -10.03 16.39
N GLY A 52 -3.75 -10.38 15.67
CA GLY A 52 -5.14 -10.07 16.05
C GLY A 52 -5.59 -8.66 15.67
N ASP A 53 -4.83 -7.95 14.84
CA ASP A 53 -5.17 -6.63 14.31
C ASP A 53 -5.95 -6.73 12.99
N ASP A 54 -6.73 -5.68 12.69
CA ASP A 54 -7.43 -5.56 11.41
C ASP A 54 -6.44 -5.31 10.25
N PRO A 55 -6.54 -6.08 9.15
CA PRO A 55 -5.75 -5.82 7.96
C PRO A 55 -6.04 -4.43 7.39
N ILE A 56 -5.07 -3.85 6.72
CA ILE A 56 -5.19 -2.62 5.95
C ILE A 56 -6.12 -2.91 4.77
N HIS A 57 -7.23 -2.19 4.70
CA HIS A 57 -8.17 -2.32 3.59
C HIS A 57 -7.69 -1.53 2.37
N PHE A 58 -7.67 -2.17 1.20
CA PHE A 58 -7.37 -1.55 -0.09
C PHE A 58 -8.04 -2.35 -1.22
N ASP A 59 -8.41 -1.67 -2.31
CA ASP A 59 -9.05 -2.31 -3.45
C ASP A 59 -8.02 -3.02 -4.35
N HIS A 60 -8.34 -4.26 -4.73
CA HIS A 60 -7.59 -5.00 -5.73
C HIS A 60 -8.49 -6.06 -6.40
N ASP A 61 -8.19 -6.39 -7.66
CA ASP A 61 -8.85 -7.48 -8.38
C ASP A 61 -7.89 -8.15 -9.36
N CYS A 62 -7.78 -7.68 -10.61
CA CYS A 62 -7.02 -8.36 -11.67
C CYS A 62 -5.51 -8.54 -11.42
N ARG A 63 -4.88 -7.69 -10.57
CA ARG A 63 -3.43 -7.63 -10.30
C ARG A 63 -2.47 -7.53 -11.52
N GLU A 64 -3.00 -7.31 -12.72
CA GLU A 64 -2.22 -7.24 -13.97
C GLU A 64 -2.22 -5.84 -14.62
N GLY A 65 -2.87 -4.87 -13.97
CA GLY A 65 -2.94 -3.48 -14.41
C GLY A 65 -4.04 -3.15 -15.41
N ILE A 66 -5.14 -3.91 -15.39
CA ILE A 66 -6.24 -3.81 -16.36
C ILE A 66 -7.48 -3.14 -15.75
N CYS A 67 -7.92 -3.57 -14.57
CA CYS A 67 -9.24 -3.20 -14.01
C CYS A 67 -9.34 -1.77 -13.43
N GLY A 68 -8.22 -1.12 -13.08
CA GLY A 68 -8.22 0.20 -12.44
C GLY A 68 -8.52 0.24 -10.93
N ALA A 69 -8.70 -0.91 -10.25
CA ALA A 69 -9.11 -0.95 -8.85
C ALA A 69 -8.03 -0.49 -7.85
N CYS A 70 -6.74 -0.80 -8.09
CA CYS A 70 -5.65 -0.59 -7.12
C CYS A 70 -5.14 0.86 -7.01
N SER A 71 -6.05 1.83 -6.89
CA SER A 71 -5.79 3.28 -6.98
C SER A 71 -5.24 3.87 -5.68
N LEU A 72 -3.98 3.57 -5.37
CA LEU A 72 -3.25 4.12 -4.22
C LEU A 72 -2.43 5.37 -4.58
N HIS A 73 -2.29 6.28 -3.62
CA HIS A 73 -1.25 7.32 -3.63
C HIS A 73 -0.06 6.86 -2.79
N ILE A 74 1.12 6.83 -3.42
CA ILE A 74 2.34 6.33 -2.80
C ILE A 74 3.39 7.44 -2.88
N ASN A 75 3.88 7.90 -1.72
CA ASN A 75 4.77 9.06 -1.59
C ASN A 75 4.24 10.31 -2.32
N GLY A 76 2.94 10.57 -2.19
CA GLY A 76 2.27 11.73 -2.80
C GLY A 76 2.09 11.65 -4.32
N ARG A 77 2.28 10.47 -4.94
CA ARG A 77 2.08 10.26 -6.37
C ARG A 77 1.07 9.13 -6.65
N PRO A 78 0.15 9.30 -7.62
CA PRO A 78 -0.67 8.20 -8.13
C PRO A 78 0.21 7.01 -8.52
N HIS A 79 -0.07 5.82 -7.98
CA HIS A 79 0.64 4.57 -8.29
C HIS A 79 2.16 4.60 -8.04
N GLY A 80 2.68 5.60 -7.34
CA GLY A 80 4.07 5.69 -6.91
C GLY A 80 5.05 6.28 -7.94
N PRO A 81 6.34 5.89 -7.89
CA PRO A 81 7.43 6.64 -8.54
C PRO A 81 7.60 6.35 -10.03
N LYS A 82 6.94 5.33 -10.58
CA LYS A 82 7.07 4.91 -11.99
C LYS A 82 5.95 5.51 -12.83
N HIS A 83 6.26 5.80 -14.10
CA HIS A 83 5.29 6.35 -15.04
C HIS A 83 4.60 5.24 -15.83
N GLY A 84 3.29 5.40 -16.09
CA GLY A 84 2.55 4.53 -17.00
C GLY A 84 2.30 3.12 -16.48
N ILE A 85 2.31 2.95 -15.15
CA ILE A 85 1.98 1.67 -14.51
C ILE A 85 0.94 1.87 -13.42
N THR A 86 0.26 0.78 -13.07
CA THR A 86 -0.64 0.73 -11.92
C THR A 86 0.09 0.25 -10.67
N THR A 87 -0.52 0.45 -9.49
CA THR A 87 0.06 0.02 -8.21
C THR A 87 0.40 -1.47 -8.18
N CYS A 88 -0.45 -2.33 -8.75
CA CYS A 88 -0.19 -3.77 -8.79
C CYS A 88 0.99 -4.16 -9.69
N GLN A 89 1.40 -3.28 -10.61
CA GLN A 89 2.60 -3.47 -11.44
C GLN A 89 3.84 -2.78 -10.83
N LEU A 90 3.68 -1.97 -9.78
CA LEU A 90 4.80 -1.36 -9.07
C LEU A 90 5.51 -2.43 -8.26
N HIS A 91 6.78 -2.68 -8.58
CA HIS A 91 7.59 -3.64 -7.85
C HIS A 91 8.46 -2.96 -6.78
N MET A 92 8.75 -3.69 -5.71
CA MET A 92 9.47 -3.18 -4.54
C MET A 92 10.92 -2.80 -4.84
N ARG A 93 11.54 -3.35 -5.89
CA ARG A 93 12.83 -2.86 -6.46
C ARG A 93 12.82 -1.38 -6.91
N SER A 94 11.68 -0.69 -6.86
CA SER A 94 11.59 0.76 -7.09
C SER A 94 11.91 1.59 -5.84
N PHE A 95 12.11 0.95 -4.69
CA PHE A 95 12.43 1.56 -3.39
C PHE A 95 13.79 1.07 -2.88
N ASN A 96 14.33 1.75 -1.87
CA ASN A 96 15.59 1.39 -1.23
C ASN A 96 15.37 0.79 0.17
N ASP A 97 16.37 0.04 0.63
CA ASP A 97 16.41 -0.49 2.00
C ASP A 97 16.37 0.65 3.03
N ASN A 98 15.48 0.51 4.01
CA ASN A 98 15.16 1.48 5.07
C ASN A 98 14.40 2.73 4.61
N ASP A 99 13.83 2.74 3.38
CA ASP A 99 12.95 3.82 2.96
C ASP A 99 11.70 3.90 3.85
N THR A 100 11.21 5.12 4.04
CA THR A 100 9.85 5.36 4.54
C THR A 100 8.91 5.57 3.37
N VAL A 101 7.86 4.75 3.28
CA VAL A 101 6.85 4.82 2.23
C VAL A 101 5.54 5.29 2.83
N VAL A 102 5.03 6.42 2.34
CA VAL A 102 3.73 6.97 2.73
C VAL A 102 2.67 6.46 1.77
N ILE A 103 1.58 5.90 2.30
CA ILE A 103 0.50 5.28 1.53
C ILE A 103 -0.82 5.92 1.94
N GLU A 104 -1.53 6.46 0.95
CA GLU A 104 -2.77 7.20 1.12
C GLU A 104 -3.84 6.70 0.15
N PRO A 105 -5.13 6.77 0.52
CA PRO A 105 -6.22 6.57 -0.43
C PRO A 105 -6.19 7.65 -1.50
N TRP A 106 -6.89 7.40 -2.61
CA TRP A 106 -7.22 8.46 -3.54
C TRP A 106 -8.08 9.52 -2.84
N ARG A 107 -7.68 10.81 -2.91
CA ARG A 107 -8.42 11.91 -2.29
C ARG A 107 -9.03 12.78 -3.38
N ALA A 108 -10.29 12.55 -3.66
CA ALA A 108 -11.10 13.40 -4.52
C ALA A 108 -12.52 13.48 -3.97
N GLU A 109 -13.21 14.59 -4.19
CA GLU A 109 -14.60 14.77 -3.70
C GLU A 109 -15.55 13.70 -4.26
N ALA A 110 -15.33 13.27 -5.51
CA ALA A 110 -16.08 12.20 -6.15
C ALA A 110 -15.71 10.78 -5.66
N PHE A 111 -14.63 10.63 -4.90
CA PHE A 111 -14.11 9.35 -4.39
C PHE A 111 -13.87 9.45 -2.88
N PRO A 112 -14.95 9.43 -2.07
CA PRO A 112 -14.83 9.48 -0.62
C PRO A 112 -14.17 8.19 -0.09
N VAL A 113 -13.32 8.33 0.92
CA VAL A 113 -12.68 7.20 1.60
C VAL A 113 -13.73 6.42 2.38
N ILE A 114 -13.97 5.18 2.00
CA ILE A 114 -14.90 4.27 2.67
C ILE A 114 -14.22 3.64 3.89
N ARG A 115 -13.00 3.10 3.75
CA ARG A 115 -12.19 2.49 4.81
C ARG A 115 -10.72 2.40 4.41
N ASP A 116 -9.83 2.84 5.30
CA ASP A 116 -8.38 2.85 5.10
C ASP A 116 -7.97 3.45 3.75
N LEU A 117 -7.58 2.61 2.78
CA LEU A 117 -7.07 3.04 1.47
C LEU A 117 -8.10 2.97 0.33
N ALA A 118 -9.35 2.57 0.62
CA ALA A 118 -10.49 2.57 -0.30
C ALA A 118 -11.60 3.50 0.20
#